data_AF-A0A952EVT3-F1
#
_entry.id   AF-A0A952EVT3-F1
#
_cell.length_a   1.000
_cell.length_b   1.000
_cell.length_c   1.000
_cell.angle_alpha   90.00
_cell.angle_beta   90.00
_cell.angle_gamma   90.00
#
_symmetry.space_group_name_H-M   'P 1'
#
loop_
_entity.id
_entity.type
_entity.pdbx_description
1 polymer ?
#
loop_
_entity_poly.entity_id
_entity_poly.type
_entity_poly.pdbx_seq_one_letter_code
_entity_poly.pdbx_strand_id
1 'polypeptide(L)'
;MTTPLTLESIRQAPKALLHDHLDGGLRPATVLELAETNGYDELPATGLDELATWFRTAAHSGSLVRYLEPFAHTVGVMQTPEALHRVAYECVE
;
A
#
# COMPACT_ATOMS: atom_id res chain seq x y z
N MET A 1 15.15 6.54 -36.34
CA MET A 1 13.76 6.64 -35.83
C MET A 1 13.63 5.71 -34.66
N THR A 2 13.20 6.20 -33.50
CA THR A 2 12.97 5.36 -32.31
C THR A 2 11.65 4.62 -32.48
N THR A 3 11.68 3.30 -32.31
CA THR A 3 10.45 2.49 -32.27
C THR A 3 9.63 2.91 -31.04
N PRO A 4 8.33 3.20 -31.17
CA PRO A 4 7.48 3.51 -30.03
C PRO A 4 7.43 2.35 -29.04
N LEU A 5 7.51 2.65 -27.74
CA LEU A 5 7.33 1.64 -26.70
C LEU A 5 5.86 1.20 -26.67
N THR A 6 5.62 -0.10 -26.85
CA THR A 6 4.30 -0.70 -26.61
C THR A 6 4.22 -1.19 -25.16
N LEU A 7 3.00 -1.36 -24.64
CA LEU A 7 2.79 -1.97 -23.32
C LEU A 7 3.37 -3.38 -23.26
N GLU A 8 3.32 -4.13 -24.36
CA GLU A 8 3.93 -5.43 -24.50
C GLU A 8 5.45 -5.36 -24.31
N SER A 9 6.13 -4.45 -25.01
CA SER A 9 7.58 -4.26 -24.87
C SER A 9 7.97 -3.80 -23.46
N ILE A 10 7.17 -2.94 -22.82
CA ILE A 10 7.40 -2.50 -21.42
C ILE A 10 7.29 -3.69 -20.43
N ARG A 11 6.31 -4.59 -20.64
CA ARG A 11 6.13 -5.78 -19.78
C ARG A 11 7.31 -6.74 -19.86
N GLN A 12 7.91 -6.91 -21.04
CA GLN A 12 9.04 -7.81 -21.27
C GLN A 12 10.38 -7.27 -20.76
N ALA A 13 10.50 -5.96 -20.54
CA ALA A 13 11.76 -5.39 -20.03
C ALA A 13 12.08 -5.91 -18.62
N PRO A 14 13.35 -6.24 -18.29
CA PRO A 14 13.76 -6.53 -16.92
C PRO A 14 13.62 -5.25 -16.09
N LYS A 15 12.75 -5.27 -15.08
CA LYS A 15 12.45 -4.09 -14.25
C LYS A 15 13.29 -4.16 -12.97
N ALA A 16 13.84 -3.01 -12.58
CA ALA A 16 14.46 -2.81 -11.27
C ALA A 16 13.64 -1.76 -10.52
N LEU A 17 13.23 -2.09 -9.30
CA LEU A 17 12.52 -1.20 -8.40
C LEU A 17 13.52 -0.68 -7.37
N LEU A 18 13.83 0.61 -7.42
CA LEU A 18 14.87 1.23 -6.58
C LEU A 18 14.29 2.03 -5.41
N HIS A 19 13.03 2.47 -5.54
CA HIS A 19 12.33 3.24 -4.53
C HIS A 19 10.95 2.64 -4.38
N ASP A 20 10.77 1.91 -3.29
CA ASP A 20 9.46 1.45 -2.85
C ASP A 20 9.41 1.43 -1.32
N HIS A 21 8.24 1.74 -0.78
CA HIS A 21 8.00 1.83 0.65
C HIS A 21 7.18 0.63 1.08
N LEU A 22 7.80 -0.29 1.82
CA LEU A 22 7.11 -1.48 2.34
C LEU A 22 5.85 -1.11 3.13
N ASP A 23 5.97 -0.09 3.98
CA ASP A 23 4.92 0.47 4.83
C ASP A 23 3.89 1.34 4.08
N GLY A 24 4.12 1.63 2.80
CA GLY A 24 3.18 2.31 1.91
C GLY A 24 2.47 1.39 0.92
N GLY A 25 2.88 0.13 0.81
CA GLY A 25 2.45 -0.82 -0.23
C GLY A 25 1.37 -1.83 0.18
N LEU A 26 0.80 -1.71 1.39
CA LEU A 26 -0.13 -2.71 1.93
C LEU A 26 -1.42 -2.80 1.10
N ARG A 27 -1.92 -4.02 0.90
CA ARG A 27 -3.26 -4.26 0.35
C ARG A 27 -4.31 -3.79 1.36
N PRO A 28 -5.38 -3.06 0.96
CA PRO A 28 -6.42 -2.63 1.89
C PRO A 28 -7.09 -3.78 2.67
N ALA A 29 -7.22 -4.96 2.05
CA ALA A 29 -7.71 -6.16 2.73
C ALA A 29 -6.78 -6.59 3.89
N THR A 30 -5.46 -6.61 3.65
CA THR A 30 -4.46 -6.91 4.68
C THR A 30 -4.51 -5.89 5.82
N VAL A 31 -4.73 -4.60 5.53
CA VAL A 31 -4.89 -3.57 6.56
C VAL A 31 -6.09 -3.87 7.46
N LEU A 32 -7.25 -4.24 6.89
CA LEU A 32 -8.44 -4.60 7.66
C LEU A 32 -8.22 -5.83 8.53
N GLU A 33 -7.64 -6.89 7.97
CA GLU A 33 -7.39 -8.14 8.69
C GLU A 33 -6.38 -7.96 9.84
N LEU A 34 -5.32 -7.18 9.61
CA LEU A 34 -4.34 -6.87 10.65
C LEU A 34 -4.94 -5.94 11.72
N ALA A 35 -5.79 -5.00 11.33
CA ALA A 35 -6.49 -4.15 12.28
C ALA A 35 -7.41 -4.95 13.20
N GLU A 36 -8.19 -5.89 12.65
CA GLU A 36 -9.02 -6.80 13.43
C GLU A 36 -8.17 -7.68 14.36
N THR A 37 -7.11 -8.29 13.84
CA THR A 37 -6.21 -9.18 14.60
C THR A 37 -5.52 -8.47 15.76
N ASN A 38 -5.09 -7.23 15.54
CA ASN A 38 -4.33 -6.45 16.52
C ASN A 38 -5.22 -5.59 17.43
N GLY A 39 -6.53 -5.55 17.18
CA GLY A 39 -7.47 -4.68 17.91
C GLY A 39 -7.25 -3.19 17.63
N TYR A 40 -6.81 -2.84 16.42
CA TYR A 40 -6.62 -1.45 15.99
C TYR A 40 -7.95 -0.88 15.44
N ASP A 41 -8.52 0.11 16.12
CA ASP A 41 -9.86 0.64 15.86
C ASP A 41 -9.89 2.05 15.24
N GLU A 42 -8.71 2.63 14.95
CA GLU A 42 -8.59 3.99 14.40
C GLU A 42 -8.72 4.06 12.86
N LEU A 43 -9.03 2.95 12.19
CA LEU A 43 -9.21 2.97 10.73
C LEU A 43 -10.35 3.91 10.33
N PRO A 44 -10.19 4.67 9.23
CA PRO A 44 -11.19 5.64 8.79
C PRO A 44 -12.42 4.99 8.13
N ALA A 45 -12.35 3.68 7.86
CA ALA A 45 -13.42 2.87 7.30
C ALA A 45 -13.21 1.39 7.65
N THR A 46 -14.31 0.65 7.77
CA THR A 46 -14.30 -0.81 8.05
C THR A 46 -14.61 -1.66 6.81
N GLY A 47 -15.10 -1.05 5.73
CA GLY A 47 -15.34 -1.71 4.46
C GLY A 47 -14.15 -1.64 3.51
N LEU A 48 -13.88 -2.73 2.78
CA LEU A 48 -12.76 -2.83 1.83
C LEU A 48 -12.76 -1.71 0.78
N ASP A 49 -13.90 -1.50 0.12
CA ASP A 49 -14.03 -0.51 -0.96
C ASP A 49 -13.92 0.93 -0.45
N GLU A 50 -14.48 1.19 0.72
CA GLU A 50 -14.43 2.49 1.38
C GLU A 50 -13.00 2.82 1.82
N LEU A 51 -12.31 1.87 2.47
CA LEU A 51 -10.93 2.02 2.90
C LEU A 51 -9.99 2.21 1.70
N ALA A 52 -10.17 1.40 0.65
CA ALA A 52 -9.39 1.55 -0.59
C ALA A 52 -9.62 2.91 -1.26
N THR A 53 -10.87 3.41 -1.26
CA THR A 53 -11.20 4.74 -1.78
C THR A 53 -10.55 5.85 -0.94
N TRP A 54 -10.57 5.71 0.38
CA TRP A 54 -9.93 6.65 1.29
C TRP A 54 -8.41 6.75 1.04
N PHE A 55 -7.70 5.61 1.00
CA PHE A 55 -6.26 5.57 0.70
C PHE A 55 -5.94 6.24 -0.65
N ARG A 56 -6.68 5.88 -1.72
CA ARG A 56 -6.48 6.49 -3.04
C ARG A 56 -6.70 7.99 -3.04
N THR A 57 -7.71 8.47 -2.32
CA THR A 57 -8.07 9.89 -2.26
C THR A 57 -6.98 10.70 -1.54
N ALA A 58 -6.47 10.19 -0.42
CA ALA A 58 -5.35 10.81 0.29
C ALA A 58 -4.07 10.84 -0.58
N ALA A 59 -3.76 9.73 -1.25
CA ALA A 59 -2.60 9.62 -2.14
C ALA A 59 -2.66 10.57 -3.35
N HIS A 60 -3.86 10.88 -3.86
CA HIS A 60 -4.07 11.78 -5.01
C HIS A 60 -4.48 13.21 -4.59
N SER A 61 -4.23 13.59 -3.33
CA SER A 61 -4.65 14.88 -2.77
C SER A 61 -3.89 16.10 -3.31
N GLY A 62 -2.75 15.89 -3.98
CA GLY A 62 -1.87 16.97 -4.43
C GLY A 62 -1.06 17.65 -3.31
N SER A 63 -1.08 17.09 -2.09
CA SER A 63 -0.31 17.57 -0.95
C SER A 63 0.51 16.44 -0.34
N LEU A 64 1.81 16.66 -0.18
CA LEU A 64 2.70 15.68 0.47
C LEU A 64 2.24 15.38 1.91
N VAL A 65 1.80 16.38 2.66
CA VAL A 65 1.35 16.19 4.04
C VAL A 65 0.15 15.23 4.08
N ARG A 66 -0.84 15.46 3.21
CA ARG A 66 -2.03 14.60 3.11
C ARG A 66 -1.73 13.22 2.53
N TYR A 67 -0.72 13.12 1.66
CA TYR A 67 -0.22 11.84 1.17
C TYR A 67 0.39 11.00 2.30
N LEU A 68 0.97 11.62 3.32
CA LEU A 68 1.62 10.93 4.45
C LEU A 68 0.64 10.55 5.57
N GLU A 69 -0.52 11.20 5.70
CA GLU A 69 -1.55 10.86 6.71
C GLU A 69 -1.91 9.36 6.75
N PRO A 70 -2.10 8.65 5.62
CA PRO A 70 -2.41 7.23 5.62
C PRO A 70 -1.35 6.32 6.25
N PHE A 71 -0.09 6.76 6.32
CA PHE A 71 0.97 5.97 6.94
C PHE A 71 0.74 5.74 8.44
N ALA A 72 -0.04 6.61 9.10
CA ALA A 72 -0.43 6.39 10.50
C ALA A 72 -1.16 5.04 10.67
N HIS A 73 -2.00 4.67 9.70
CA HIS A 73 -2.77 3.42 9.75
C HIS A 73 -1.96 2.21 9.31
N THR A 74 -1.19 2.32 8.22
CA THR A 74 -0.37 1.19 7.76
C THR A 74 0.71 0.83 8.78
N VAL A 75 1.36 1.83 9.38
CA VAL A 75 2.29 1.61 10.50
C VAL A 75 1.53 1.11 11.73
N GLY A 76 0.35 1.66 12.04
CA GLY A 76 -0.48 1.26 13.18
C GLY A 76 -0.85 -0.23 13.18
N VAL A 77 -1.12 -0.82 12.02
CA VAL A 77 -1.42 -2.26 11.90
C VAL A 77 -0.18 -3.16 11.85
N MET A 78 1.03 -2.60 11.75
CA MET A 78 2.30 -3.32 11.65
C MET A 78 3.08 -3.42 12.97
N GLN A 79 2.41 -3.31 14.12
CA GLN A 79 3.09 -3.23 15.44
C GLN A 79 3.51 -4.59 16.03
N THR A 80 3.43 -5.69 15.26
CA THR A 80 3.86 -7.03 15.69
C THR A 80 4.84 -7.66 14.69
N PRO A 81 5.77 -8.53 15.13
CA PRO A 81 6.68 -9.26 14.23
C PRO A 81 5.95 -10.06 13.14
N GLU A 82 4.80 -10.66 13.48
CA GLU A 82 3.98 -11.45 12.57
C GLU A 82 3.35 -10.57 11.48
N ALA A 83 2.85 -9.38 11.85
CA ALA A 83 2.31 -8.41 10.90
C ALA A 83 3.41 -7.90 9.95
N LEU A 84 4.58 -7.56 10.48
CA LEU A 84 5.75 -7.14 9.68
C LEU A 84 6.17 -8.22 8.70
N HIS A 85 6.24 -9.48 9.15
CA HIS A 85 6.59 -10.61 8.29
C HIS A 85 5.56 -10.81 7.18
N ARG A 86 4.26 -10.79 7.51
CA ARG A 86 3.18 -10.91 6.52
C ARG A 86 3.26 -9.82 5.46
N VAL A 87 3.42 -8.56 5.86
CA VAL A 87 3.49 -7.42 4.94
C VAL A 87 4.74 -7.52 4.04
N ALA A 88 5.89 -7.89 4.61
CA ALA A 88 7.12 -8.14 3.84
C ALA A 88 6.97 -9.26 2.81
N TYR A 89 6.26 -10.34 3.16
CA TYR A 89 5.97 -11.44 2.23
C TYR A 89 5.03 -11.00 1.11
N GLU A 90 3.91 -10.36 1.44
CA GLU A 90 2.92 -9.92 0.44
C GLU A 90 3.46 -8.85 -0.52
N CYS A 91 4.48 -8.09 -0.11
CA CYS A 91 5.16 -7.09 -0.95
C CYS A 91 5.91 -7.70 -2.15
N VAL A 92 6.29 -8.98 -2.07
CA VAL A 92 7.13 -9.65 -3.09
C VAL A 92 6.40 -10.78 -3.85
N GLU A 93 5.12 -11.00 -3.55
CA GLU A 93 4.25 -12.02 -4.17
C GLU A 93 3.71 -11.57 -5.55
#